data_AF-A0A2M7R6J9-F1
#
_entry.id   AF-A0A2M7R6J9-F1
#
_cell.length_a   1.000
_cell.length_b   1.000
_cell.length_c   1.000
_cell.angle_alpha   90.00
_cell.angle_beta   90.00
_cell.angle_gamma   90.00
#
_symmetry.space_group_name_H-M   'P 1'
#
loop_
_entity.id
_entity.type
_entity.pdbx_description
1 polymer ?
#
loop_
_entity_poly.entity_id
_entity_poly.type
_entity_poly.pdbx_seq_one_letter_code
_entity_poly.pdbx_strand_id
1 'polypeptide(L)' 'QENGAIYEDKTVVVDGKIVTGNGPEAAKEFAQALIEVLTKE' A
#
# COMPACT_ATOMS: atom_id res chain seq x y z
N GLN A 1 -16.25 -1.14 4.68
CA GLN A 1 -15.80 -2.42 4.12
C GLN A 1 -16.57 -2.66 2.85
N GLU A 2 -15.91 -3.02 1.75
CA GLU A 2 -16.55 -3.34 0.48
C GLU A 2 -15.80 -4.52 -0.15
N ASN A 3 -16.51 -5.56 -0.61
CA ASN A 3 -15.91 -6.78 -1.17
C ASN A 3 -14.85 -7.45 -0.28
N GLY A 4 -14.96 -7.31 1.05
CA GLY A 4 -13.98 -7.83 2.02
C GLY A 4 -12.76 -6.93 2.26
N ALA A 5 -12.62 -5.82 1.52
CA ALA A 5 -11.60 -4.81 1.80
C ALA A 5 -12.00 -3.92 2.98
N ILE A 6 -11.03 -3.61 3.84
CA ILE A 6 -11.17 -2.61 4.91
C ILE A 6 -10.52 -1.33 4.40
N TYR A 7 -11.30 -0.25 4.28
CA TYR A 7 -10.77 1.06 3.92
C TYR A 7 -10.07 1.68 5.14
N GLU A 8 -8.84 2.12 4.94
CA GLU A 8 -8.06 2.89 5.92
C GLU A 8 -7.83 4.30 5.38
N ASP A 9 -7.91 5.30 6.26
CA ASP A 9 -7.59 6.69 5.94
C ASP A 9 -6.06 6.90 5.92
N LYS A 10 -5.41 6.31 4.90
CA LYS A 10 -3.96 6.33 4.68
C LYS A 10 -3.65 6.47 3.19
N THR A 11 -2.53 7.13 2.87
CA THR A 11 -2.02 7.28 1.50
C THR A 11 -1.53 5.96 0.91
N VAL A 12 -0.89 5.13 1.73
CA VAL A 12 -0.44 3.77 1.39
C VAL A 12 -0.78 2.81 2.53
N VAL A 13 -1.23 1.61 2.18
CA VAL A 13 -1.45 0.50 3.12
C VAL A 13 -0.63 -0.71 2.67
N VAL A 14 0.07 -1.33 3.61
CA VAL A 14 0.79 -2.60 3.41
C VAL A 14 0.14 -3.65 4.29
N ASP A 15 -0.48 -4.66 3.67
CA ASP A 15 -1.04 -5.83 4.33
C ASP A 15 -0.36 -7.10 3.80
N GLY A 16 0.66 -7.55 4.53
CA GLY A 16 1.52 -8.66 4.13
C GLY A 16 2.24 -8.38 2.81
N LYS A 17 1.74 -8.99 1.72
CA LYS A 17 2.27 -8.81 0.35
C LYS A 17 1.40 -7.91 -0.53
N ILE A 18 0.28 -7.43 -0.01
CA ILE A 18 -0.62 -6.51 -0.71
C ILE A 18 -0.19 -5.09 -0.35
N VAL A 19 0.13 -4.29 -1.37
CA VAL A 19 0.41 -2.87 -1.23
C VAL A 19 -0.64 -2.12 -2.05
N THR A 20 -1.32 -1.16 -1.44
CA THR A 20 -2.32 -0.29 -2.10
C THR A 20 -1.98 1.17 -1.88
N GLY A 21 -2.31 2.02 -2.85
CA GLY A 21 -2.19 3.48 -2.77
C GLY A 21 -3.51 4.14 -3.13
N ASN A 22 -3.83 5.26 -2.49
CA ASN A 22 -5.14 5.91 -2.62
C ASN A 22 -5.26 6.92 -3.78
N GLY A 23 -4.18 7.17 -4.55
CA GLY A 23 -4.20 8.09 -5.68
C GLY A 23 -2.82 8.40 -6.26
N PRO A 24 -2.74 9.26 -7.31
CA PRO A 24 -1.48 9.67 -7.92
C PRO A 24 -0.47 10.30 -6.94
N GLU A 25 -0.95 10.99 -5.92
CA GLU A 25 -0.15 11.60 -4.85
C GLU A 25 0.62 10.58 -4.01
N ALA A 26 0.13 9.35 -3.91
CA ALA A 26 0.77 8.26 -3.17
C ALA A 26 1.90 7.60 -3.96
N ALA A 27 2.11 7.92 -5.25
CA ALA A 27 2.99 7.16 -6.13
C ALA A 27 4.42 6.97 -5.59
N LYS A 28 5.00 8.01 -4.97
CA LYS A 28 6.35 7.93 -4.40
C LYS A 28 6.40 7.02 -3.16
N GLU A 29 5.47 7.20 -2.24
CA GLU A 29 5.39 6.40 -1.01
C GLU A 29 5.07 4.93 -1.34
N PHE A 30 4.15 4.71 -2.28
CA PHE A 30 3.78 3.39 -2.77
C PHE A 30 4.98 2.64 -3.34
N ALA A 31 5.79 3.31 -4.18
CA ALA A 31 7.01 2.73 -4.73
C ALA A 31 8.03 2.37 -3.64
N GLN A 32 8.19 3.22 -2.62
CA GLN A 32 9.08 2.94 -1.49
C GLN A 32 8.62 1.72 -0.68
N ALA A 33 7.32 1.63 -0.37
CA ALA A 33 6.73 0.49 0.32
C ALA A 33 6.88 -0.82 -0.48
N LEU A 34 6.68 -0.76 -1.80
CA LEU A 34 6.89 -1.89 -2.70
C LEU A 34 8.33 -2.40 -2.69
N ILE A 35 9.30 -1.49 -2.76
CA ILE A 35 10.73 -1.85 -2.68
C ILE A 35 11.00 -2.54 -1.35
N GLU A 36 10.55 -1.97 -0.23
CA GLU A 36 10.75 -2.57 1.09
C GLU A 36 10.17 -3.99 1.16
N VAL A 37 8.95 -4.20 0.69
CA VAL A 37 8.30 -5.53 0.68
C VAL A 37 9.07 -6.54 -0.19
N LEU A 38 9.65 -6.10 -1.30
CA LEU A 38 10.37 -6.98 -2.24
C LEU A 38 11.81 -7.27 -1.82
N THR A 39 12.43 -6.40 -1.03
CA THR A 39 13.83 -6.50 -0.65
C THR A 39 14.06 -6.84 0.82
N LYS A 40 13.01 -6.97 1.63
CA LYS A 40 13.14 -7.43 3.02
C LYS A 40 13.63 -8.89 3.02
N GLU A 41 14.78 -9.13 3.65
CA GLU A 41 15.32 -10.47 3.91
C GLU A 41 14.44 -11.29 4.87
#